data_AF-A0A0R1FMN8-F1
#
_entry.id   AF-A0A0R1FMN8-F1
#
_cell.length_a   1.000
_cell.length_b   1.000
_cell.length_c   1.000
_cell.angle_alpha   90.00
_cell.angle_beta   90.00
_cell.angle_gamma   90.00
#
_symmetry.space_group_name_H-M   'P 1'
#
loop_
_entity.id
_entity.type
_entity.pdbx_description
1 polymer ?
#
loop_
_entity_poly.entity_id
_entity_poly.type
_entity_poly.pdbx_seq_one_letter_code
_entity_poly.pdbx_strand_id
1 'polypeptide(L)'
;MSKSKELCLSIIVAIAVLFLGSSSFNHISVSAQSTKSSTQRYKLKGRKQLKKYKLKKKTVQNNKATKAKKVTSKRNYSIHRKHRKIKNYQSVDGFNFPADSHPTNKASDSLSLPSNYLFYFDSHKKRIVFKHQTNHNFIKQSMKTNVFHPNSADVNKTVNIKKINIKMQRQLSNYAAKLVNDFRHKLSNHHPYTNDLKVTNRALLASSDVAKGYNKDHWNFATRGNHDVKVLNKVFTKFKYNSYGENIVASLLANSYISGSVTLANVKESIYGAICAMMFDDADSNWGHADNFLGIGFDNSAKQEFGVSIDKMGQIHFEIYQ
;
A
#
# COMPACT_ATOMS: atom_id res chain seq x y z
N MET A 1 -55.67 -19.15 -49.87
CA MET A 1 -54.66 -18.15 -50.32
C MET A 1 -55.22 -16.76 -50.07
N SER A 2 -54.37 -15.83 -49.60
CA SER A 2 -54.59 -14.39 -49.34
C SER A 2 -55.44 -14.02 -48.10
N LYS A 3 -54.88 -13.65 -46.92
CA LYS A 3 -54.20 -12.40 -46.46
C LYS A 3 -55.12 -11.18 -46.26
N SER A 4 -55.32 -10.77 -44.99
CA SER A 4 -55.18 -9.40 -44.41
C SER A 4 -55.79 -9.38 -43.00
N LYS A 5 -55.04 -9.31 -41.90
CA LYS A 5 -54.54 -8.12 -41.17
C LYS A 5 -55.60 -7.07 -40.77
N GLU A 6 -55.71 -6.97 -39.44
CA GLU A 6 -56.08 -5.85 -38.55
C GLU A 6 -57.53 -5.35 -38.43
N LEU A 7 -58.04 -5.42 -37.19
CA LEU A 7 -58.83 -4.35 -36.59
C LEU A 7 -58.63 -4.29 -35.07
N CYS A 8 -58.23 -3.11 -34.59
CA CYS A 8 -58.12 -2.69 -33.19
C CYS A 8 -59.49 -2.69 -32.48
N LEU A 9 -59.49 -2.96 -31.17
CA LEU A 9 -60.36 -2.25 -30.23
C LEU A 9 -59.65 -2.05 -28.88
N SER A 10 -59.82 -0.85 -28.33
CA SER A 10 -58.98 -0.19 -27.34
C SER A 10 -59.56 -0.23 -25.91
N ILE A 11 -58.80 0.39 -24.98
CA ILE A 11 -59.17 0.97 -23.65
C ILE A 11 -59.10 -0.09 -22.50
N ILE A 12 -58.31 0.03 -21.40
CA ILE A 12 -58.24 1.08 -20.36
C ILE A 12 -56.89 1.08 -19.58
N VAL A 13 -56.54 2.29 -19.16
CA VAL A 13 -55.46 2.85 -18.31
C VAL A 13 -55.31 2.24 -16.91
N ALA A 14 -54.06 2.11 -16.42
CA ALA A 14 -53.67 2.48 -15.04
C ALA A 14 -52.13 2.51 -14.86
N ILE A 15 -51.58 3.71 -14.65
CA ILE A 15 -50.27 3.95 -14.02
C ILE A 15 -50.53 4.14 -12.53
N ALA A 16 -49.78 3.44 -11.68
CA ALA A 16 -49.49 3.89 -10.31
C ALA A 16 -48.12 3.39 -9.85
N VAL A 17 -47.21 4.35 -9.68
CA VAL A 17 -45.98 4.25 -8.89
C VAL A 17 -46.35 4.13 -7.42
N LEU A 18 -45.68 3.28 -6.63
CA LEU A 18 -45.38 3.55 -5.22
C LEU A 18 -44.21 2.70 -4.71
N PHE A 19 -43.21 3.43 -4.22
CA PHE A 19 -42.13 3.00 -3.34
C PHE A 19 -42.67 2.47 -1.99
N LEU A 20 -41.86 1.63 -1.33
CA LEU A 20 -41.69 1.36 0.12
C LEU A 20 -41.26 -0.13 0.22
N GLY A 21 -40.09 -0.55 0.69
CA GLY A 21 -39.24 -0.04 1.75
C GLY A 21 -39.25 -1.07 2.88
N SER A 22 -38.12 -1.77 3.10
CA SER A 22 -37.62 -2.30 4.39
C SER A 22 -36.63 -3.46 4.20
N SER A 23 -35.35 -3.13 4.01
CA SER A 23 -34.24 -4.03 4.36
C SER A 23 -33.88 -3.77 5.83
N SER A 24 -34.41 -4.60 6.71
CA SER A 24 -34.14 -4.56 8.15
C SER A 24 -32.67 -4.83 8.42
N PHE A 25 -31.99 -3.84 9.00
CA PHE A 25 -30.72 -4.01 9.70
C PHE A 25 -30.98 -4.82 10.97
N ASN A 26 -30.27 -5.93 11.14
CA ASN A 26 -30.06 -6.53 12.45
C ASN A 26 -28.55 -6.67 12.69
N HIS A 27 -28.05 -5.86 13.61
CA HIS A 27 -26.79 -6.06 14.31
C HIS A 27 -26.80 -7.43 14.99
N ILE A 28 -25.75 -8.23 14.82
CA ILE A 28 -25.42 -9.31 15.75
C ILE A 28 -23.94 -9.26 16.09
N SER A 29 -23.71 -8.90 17.35
CA SER A 29 -22.52 -9.07 18.16
C SER A 29 -22.09 -10.54 18.20
N VAL A 30 -20.79 -10.82 18.02
CA VAL A 30 -20.26 -12.17 18.17
C VAL A 30 -20.06 -12.45 19.67
N SER A 31 -21.03 -13.12 20.29
CA SER A 31 -20.79 -13.92 21.48
C SER A 31 -20.45 -15.35 21.06
N ALA A 32 -19.51 -15.96 21.76
CA ALA A 32 -18.98 -17.28 21.46
C ALA A 32 -19.99 -18.37 21.81
N GLN A 33 -20.42 -19.17 20.83
CA GLN A 33 -20.78 -20.57 21.06
C GLN A 33 -20.81 -21.38 19.76
N SER A 34 -20.28 -22.60 19.87
CA SER A 34 -20.05 -23.57 18.81
C SER A 34 -21.34 -24.23 18.32
N THR A 35 -21.60 -24.23 17.02
CA THR A 35 -22.28 -25.34 16.33
C THR A 35 -21.89 -25.40 14.85
N LYS A 36 -21.63 -26.62 14.39
CA LYS A 36 -21.24 -27.01 13.02
C LYS A 36 -22.24 -26.47 11.97
N SER A 37 -21.74 -25.85 10.91
CA SER A 37 -22.50 -25.64 9.67
C SER A 37 -21.65 -25.95 8.44
N SER A 38 -22.32 -26.55 7.46
CA SER A 38 -21.83 -27.21 6.26
C SER A 38 -20.99 -26.32 5.35
N THR A 39 -19.78 -26.79 5.04
CA THR A 39 -18.90 -26.23 4.02
C THR A 39 -19.42 -26.57 2.62
N GLN A 40 -19.96 -25.60 1.90
CA GLN A 40 -20.01 -25.67 0.44
C GLN A 40 -18.61 -25.44 -0.10
N ARG A 41 -17.93 -26.54 -0.43
CA ARG A 41 -16.63 -26.56 -1.12
C ARG A 41 -16.81 -26.03 -2.55
N TYR A 42 -16.32 -24.83 -2.82
CA TYR A 42 -15.96 -24.46 -4.19
C TYR A 42 -14.71 -25.27 -4.58
N LYS A 43 -14.88 -26.20 -5.54
CA LYS A 43 -13.81 -27.03 -6.09
C LYS A 43 -12.78 -26.14 -6.80
N LEU A 44 -11.60 -26.02 -6.20
CA LEU A 44 -10.39 -25.55 -6.88
C LEU A 44 -10.03 -26.52 -8.02
N LYS A 45 -10.24 -26.09 -9.27
CA LYS A 45 -9.57 -26.65 -10.44
C LYS A 45 -8.69 -25.57 -11.06
N GLY A 46 -7.38 -25.82 -11.06
CA GLY A 46 -6.42 -25.05 -11.85
C GLY A 46 -5.23 -24.56 -11.04
N ARG A 47 -4.22 -25.43 -10.87
CA ARG A 47 -2.85 -25.00 -10.56
C ARG A 47 -2.41 -23.99 -11.63
N LYS A 48 -2.26 -22.72 -11.25
CA LYS A 48 -1.43 -21.76 -11.97
C LYS A 48 -0.43 -21.17 -10.98
N GLN A 49 0.84 -21.29 -11.36
CA GLN A 49 2.00 -21.01 -10.52
C GLN A 49 1.97 -19.54 -10.07
N LEU A 50 1.92 -19.33 -8.75
CA LEU A 50 2.20 -18.06 -8.09
C LEU A 50 3.60 -17.60 -8.50
N LYS A 51 3.71 -16.43 -9.12
CA LYS A 51 5.01 -15.81 -9.34
C LYS A 51 5.56 -15.41 -7.97
N LYS A 52 6.48 -16.21 -7.44
CA LYS A 52 7.51 -15.70 -6.52
C LYS A 52 8.07 -14.42 -7.15
N TYR A 53 8.02 -13.29 -6.45
CA TYR A 53 8.85 -12.14 -6.80
C TYR A 53 10.31 -12.57 -6.71
N LYS A 54 10.86 -13.11 -7.81
CA LYS A 54 12.28 -13.40 -7.96
C LYS A 54 12.99 -12.06 -8.10
N LEU A 55 13.48 -11.56 -6.98
CA LEU A 55 14.34 -10.40 -6.87
C LEU A 55 15.56 -10.57 -7.80
N LYS A 56 15.64 -9.76 -8.85
CA LYS A 56 16.80 -9.74 -9.75
C LYS A 56 17.93 -8.95 -9.08
N LYS A 57 19.03 -9.65 -8.77
CA LYS A 57 20.30 -9.05 -8.35
C LYS A 57 20.85 -8.22 -9.51
N LYS A 58 20.92 -6.88 -9.37
CA LYS A 58 21.65 -6.04 -10.33
C LYS A 58 23.15 -6.17 -10.05
N THR A 59 23.85 -6.94 -10.87
CA THR A 59 25.31 -7.01 -10.85
C THR A 59 25.86 -5.73 -11.51
N VAL A 60 26.52 -4.87 -10.75
CA VAL A 60 27.22 -3.71 -11.31
C VAL A 60 28.64 -4.16 -11.71
N GLN A 61 28.87 -4.31 -13.01
CA GLN A 61 30.21 -4.44 -13.58
C GLN A 61 30.92 -3.07 -13.51
N ASN A 62 32.02 -3.01 -12.77
CA ASN A 62 32.93 -1.86 -12.77
C ASN A 62 33.81 -1.91 -14.03
N ASN A 63 33.47 -1.11 -15.04
CA ASN A 63 34.36 -0.87 -16.16
C ASN A 63 35.38 0.22 -15.79
N LYS A 64 36.64 -0.19 -15.65
CA LYS A 64 37.81 0.69 -15.64
C LYS A 64 37.91 1.39 -17.00
N ALA A 65 37.97 2.72 -17.00
CA ALA A 65 38.34 3.50 -18.17
C ALA A 65 39.62 4.31 -17.90
N THR A 66 40.54 4.13 -18.84
CA THR A 66 41.93 4.55 -18.93
C THR A 66 42.12 6.06 -19.16
N LYS A 67 43.28 6.56 -18.73
CA LYS A 67 43.78 7.93 -18.91
C LYS A 67 43.94 8.30 -20.41
N ALA A 68 43.54 9.51 -20.77
CA ALA A 68 44.17 10.29 -21.84
C ALA A 68 44.11 11.78 -21.51
N LYS A 69 45.28 12.43 -21.45
CA LYS A 69 45.46 13.88 -21.34
C LYS A 69 45.36 14.50 -22.73
N LYS A 70 44.65 15.62 -22.86
CA LYS A 70 45.06 16.71 -23.77
C LYS A 70 44.61 18.05 -23.21
N VAL A 71 45.56 18.98 -23.20
CA VAL A 71 45.52 20.34 -22.65
C VAL A 71 44.98 21.29 -23.71
N THR A 72 44.09 22.20 -23.34
CA THR A 72 44.05 23.58 -23.86
C THR A 72 43.32 24.50 -22.87
N SER A 73 43.96 25.63 -22.56
CA SER A 73 43.56 26.66 -21.61
C SER A 73 42.52 27.62 -22.18
N LYS A 74 41.61 28.12 -21.34
CA LYS A 74 41.09 29.51 -21.38
C LYS A 74 40.48 29.85 -20.00
N ARG A 75 40.98 30.94 -19.41
CA ARG A 75 40.58 31.54 -18.12
C ARG A 75 39.07 31.80 -18.07
N ASN A 76 38.41 31.45 -16.96
CA ASN A 76 37.15 32.05 -16.54
C ASN A 76 37.02 32.06 -15.01
N TYR A 77 36.52 33.19 -14.51
CA TYR A 77 36.44 33.67 -13.13
C TYR A 77 36.08 32.63 -12.07
N SER A 78 36.89 32.54 -11.01
CA SER A 78 36.63 31.69 -9.85
C SER A 78 35.63 32.34 -8.89
N ILE A 79 34.34 32.02 -9.05
CA ILE A 79 33.41 32.07 -7.93
C ILE A 79 33.65 30.79 -7.13
N HIS A 80 34.26 30.89 -5.95
CA HIS A 80 34.34 29.78 -5.00
C HIS A 80 32.96 29.48 -4.40
N ARG A 81 32.08 28.90 -5.22
CA ARG A 81 30.96 28.10 -4.73
C ARG A 81 31.55 26.77 -4.27
N LYS A 82 31.54 26.53 -2.95
CA LYS A 82 31.73 25.19 -2.38
C LYS A 82 30.65 24.26 -2.98
N HIS A 83 30.96 23.62 -4.11
CA HIS A 83 30.15 22.53 -4.63
C HIS A 83 30.31 21.36 -3.66
N ARG A 84 29.45 21.31 -2.65
CA ARG A 84 29.27 20.13 -1.82
C ARG A 84 28.87 19.01 -2.78
N LYS A 85 29.76 18.06 -3.06
CA LYS A 85 29.46 16.87 -3.87
C LYS A 85 28.20 16.24 -3.28
N ILE A 86 27.07 16.39 -3.97
CA ILE A 86 25.82 15.77 -3.56
C ILE A 86 26.06 14.27 -3.72
N LYS A 87 26.02 13.53 -2.61
CA LYS A 87 26.18 12.08 -2.63
C LYS A 87 24.96 11.51 -3.34
N ASN A 88 25.16 10.79 -4.42
CA ASN A 88 24.08 10.09 -5.13
C ASN A 88 23.38 9.13 -4.17
N TYR A 89 22.05 9.15 -4.18
CA TYR A 89 21.24 8.18 -3.48
C TYR A 89 21.27 6.84 -4.23
N GLN A 90 21.50 5.76 -3.49
CA GLN A 90 21.40 4.40 -4.01
C GLN A 90 20.05 3.84 -3.59
N SER A 91 19.14 3.76 -4.57
CA SER A 91 17.83 3.13 -4.44
C SER A 91 17.96 1.70 -3.95
N VAL A 92 17.05 1.31 -3.04
CA VAL A 92 16.89 -0.06 -2.54
C VAL A 92 15.60 -0.69 -3.06
N ASP A 93 15.06 -0.17 -4.16
CA ASP A 93 13.77 -0.58 -4.72
C ASP A 93 13.68 -2.11 -4.89
N GLY A 94 12.63 -2.67 -4.30
CA GLY A 94 12.22 -4.07 -4.45
C GLY A 94 10.86 -4.25 -5.13
N PHE A 95 10.23 -3.15 -5.53
CA PHE A 95 8.83 -3.08 -5.95
C PHE A 95 8.66 -2.58 -7.38
N ASN A 96 9.76 -2.31 -8.09
CA ASN A 96 9.80 -1.75 -9.45
C ASN A 96 9.25 -0.32 -9.53
N PHE A 97 9.41 0.47 -8.46
CA PHE A 97 9.10 1.89 -8.44
C PHE A 97 10.40 2.71 -8.35
N PRO A 98 10.60 3.68 -9.25
CA PRO A 98 11.85 4.43 -9.31
C PRO A 98 12.03 5.34 -8.09
N ALA A 99 13.28 5.72 -7.85
CA ALA A 99 13.65 6.78 -6.93
C ALA A 99 14.57 7.78 -7.62
N ASP A 100 14.48 9.05 -7.21
CA ASP A 100 15.43 10.06 -7.65
C ASP A 100 16.84 9.72 -7.15
N SER A 101 17.82 9.95 -8.01
CA SER A 101 19.23 9.70 -7.69
C SER A 101 19.89 10.82 -6.88
N HIS A 102 19.25 11.99 -6.80
CA HIS A 102 19.82 13.19 -6.16
C HIS A 102 18.94 13.62 -4.98
N PRO A 103 19.37 13.40 -3.73
CA PRO A 103 18.58 13.78 -2.59
C PRO A 103 18.50 15.30 -2.41
N THR A 104 17.36 15.78 -1.91
CA THR A 104 17.13 17.20 -1.65
C THR A 104 16.64 17.45 -0.23
N ASN A 105 16.80 18.68 0.28
CA ASN A 105 16.31 19.02 1.63
C ASN A 105 14.79 19.25 1.67
N LYS A 106 14.17 19.48 0.50
CA LYS A 106 12.73 19.76 0.33
C LYS A 106 11.99 18.58 -0.29
N ALA A 107 12.58 17.39 -0.28
CA ALA A 107 11.97 16.20 -0.85
C ALA A 107 10.62 15.93 -0.18
N SER A 108 9.61 15.69 -0.98
CA SER A 108 8.25 15.38 -0.54
C SER A 108 7.68 14.31 -1.45
N ASP A 109 7.15 13.26 -0.85
CA ASP A 109 6.51 12.16 -1.57
C ASP A 109 4.99 12.33 -1.60
N SER A 110 4.40 11.94 -2.71
CA SER A 110 2.95 11.73 -2.84
C SER A 110 2.70 10.62 -3.86
N LEU A 111 1.51 10.01 -3.79
CA LEU A 111 1.08 9.05 -4.80
C LEU A 111 0.32 9.77 -5.92
N SER A 112 0.61 9.40 -7.15
CA SER A 112 -0.01 9.84 -8.39
C SER A 112 -1.09 8.84 -8.79
N LEU A 113 -2.31 9.32 -9.02
CA LEU A 113 -3.43 8.51 -9.53
C LEU A 113 -3.19 8.20 -11.02
N PRO A 114 -2.99 6.92 -11.40
CA PRO A 114 -2.85 6.58 -12.81
C PRO A 114 -4.19 6.72 -13.54
N SER A 115 -4.12 7.01 -14.85
CA SER A 115 -5.31 7.05 -15.70
C SER A 115 -5.94 5.66 -15.78
N ASN A 116 -7.27 5.61 -15.80
CA ASN A 116 -8.04 4.35 -15.80
C ASN A 116 -7.75 3.42 -14.62
N TYR A 117 -7.37 3.98 -13.46
CA TYR A 117 -7.23 3.22 -12.24
C TYR A 117 -8.49 2.39 -11.93
N LEU A 118 -8.30 1.21 -11.33
CA LEU A 118 -9.37 0.25 -11.08
C LEU A 118 -10.39 0.76 -10.05
N PHE A 119 -9.91 1.50 -9.05
CA PHE A 119 -10.77 2.09 -8.04
C PHE A 119 -11.16 3.51 -8.46
N TYR A 120 -12.41 3.86 -8.22
CA TYR A 120 -12.92 5.20 -8.46
C TYR A 120 -13.94 5.58 -7.40
N PHE A 121 -14.13 6.87 -7.18
CA PHE A 121 -15.17 7.38 -6.29
C PHE A 121 -16.51 7.47 -7.02
N ASP A 122 -17.50 6.73 -6.53
CA ASP A 122 -18.90 6.82 -6.97
C ASP A 122 -19.58 7.91 -6.13
N SER A 123 -19.82 9.08 -6.74
CA SER A 123 -20.39 10.25 -6.06
C SER A 123 -21.82 10.03 -5.57
N HIS A 124 -22.60 9.20 -6.26
CA HIS A 124 -23.97 8.87 -5.86
C HIS A 124 -23.98 7.96 -4.64
N LYS A 125 -23.09 6.96 -4.61
CA LYS A 125 -22.97 6.02 -3.49
C LYS A 125 -22.08 6.52 -2.36
N LYS A 126 -21.38 7.65 -2.56
CA LYS A 126 -20.41 8.26 -1.62
C LYS A 126 -19.38 7.26 -1.09
N ARG A 127 -18.88 6.39 -1.96
CA ARG A 127 -17.87 5.37 -1.63
C ARG A 127 -16.94 5.09 -2.80
N ILE A 128 -15.79 4.50 -2.50
CA ILE A 128 -14.93 3.92 -3.52
C ILE A 128 -15.54 2.62 -4.03
N VAL A 129 -15.48 2.42 -5.34
CA VAL A 129 -15.98 1.24 -6.03
C VAL A 129 -14.86 0.67 -6.89
N PHE A 130 -14.77 -0.65 -6.90
CA PHE A 130 -13.87 -1.39 -7.79
C PHE A 130 -14.52 -1.58 -9.16
N LYS A 131 -13.81 -1.18 -10.22
CA LYS A 131 -14.18 -1.45 -11.61
C LYS A 131 -13.33 -2.61 -12.12
N HIS A 132 -13.99 -3.72 -12.45
CA HIS A 132 -13.30 -4.80 -13.16
C HIS A 132 -12.85 -4.30 -14.54
N GLN A 133 -11.57 -4.45 -14.84
CA GLN A 133 -11.00 -4.10 -16.13
C GLN A 133 -10.05 -5.20 -16.59
N THR A 134 -10.06 -5.49 -17.89
CA THR A 134 -9.13 -6.42 -18.53
C THR A 134 -7.82 -5.74 -18.94
N ASN A 135 -7.80 -4.41 -18.99
CA ASN A 135 -6.62 -3.62 -19.33
C ASN A 135 -5.92 -3.11 -18.06
N HIS A 136 -4.70 -3.58 -17.83
CA HIS A 136 -3.87 -3.22 -16.68
C HIS A 136 -2.74 -2.23 -17.04
N ASN A 137 -2.90 -1.41 -18.09
CA ASN A 137 -1.91 -0.41 -18.49
C ASN A 137 -1.65 0.65 -17.39
N PHE A 138 -2.63 0.88 -16.51
CA PHE A 138 -2.46 1.77 -15.35
C PHE A 138 -1.32 1.31 -14.44
N ILE A 139 -1.01 0.00 -14.37
CA ILE A 139 0.11 -0.54 -13.59
C ILE A 139 1.43 0.02 -14.12
N LYS A 140 1.66 -0.11 -15.44
CA LYS A 140 2.86 0.44 -16.10
C LYS A 140 2.95 1.95 -15.99
N GLN A 141 1.81 2.65 -16.05
CA GLN A 141 1.77 4.09 -15.83
C GLN A 141 2.17 4.44 -14.39
N SER A 142 1.61 3.74 -13.40
CA SER A 142 1.89 3.97 -11.99
C SER A 142 3.38 3.81 -11.67
N MET A 143 4.05 2.80 -12.24
CA MET A 143 5.50 2.57 -12.10
C MET A 143 6.35 3.70 -12.71
N LYS A 144 5.80 4.49 -13.64
CA LYS A 144 6.50 5.65 -14.22
C LYS A 144 6.24 6.94 -13.44
N THR A 145 5.03 7.12 -12.93
CA THR A 145 4.58 8.39 -12.34
C THR A 145 4.75 8.47 -10.82
N ASN A 146 4.89 7.33 -10.14
CA ASN A 146 5.16 7.27 -8.71
C ASN A 146 6.65 7.07 -8.48
N VAL A 147 7.33 8.15 -8.10
CA VAL A 147 8.77 8.22 -7.90
C VAL A 147 9.04 8.57 -6.45
N PHE A 148 9.92 7.83 -5.78
CA PHE A 148 10.39 8.18 -4.44
C PHE A 148 11.41 9.32 -4.50
N HIS A 149 11.23 10.34 -3.68
CA HIS A 149 12.10 11.51 -3.61
C HIS A 149 12.92 11.47 -2.30
N PRO A 150 14.22 11.09 -2.32
CA PRO A 150 15.00 10.93 -1.11
C PRO A 150 15.34 12.28 -0.47
N ASN A 151 15.12 12.39 0.83
CA ASN A 151 15.52 13.56 1.60
C ASN A 151 17.00 13.46 2.04
N SER A 152 17.78 14.53 1.85
CA SER A 152 19.20 14.58 2.25
C SER A 152 19.44 14.24 3.72
N ALA A 153 18.56 14.65 4.63
CA ALA A 153 18.71 14.33 6.06
C ALA A 153 18.46 12.84 6.32
N ASP A 154 17.49 12.25 5.63
CA ASP A 154 17.14 10.83 5.78
C ASP A 154 18.21 9.91 5.20
N VAL A 155 18.86 10.31 4.10
CA VAL A 155 20.01 9.59 3.51
C VAL A 155 21.20 9.53 4.47
N ASN A 156 21.38 10.53 5.32
CA ASN A 156 22.49 10.58 6.29
C ASN A 156 22.14 10.01 7.67
N LYS A 157 20.89 9.54 7.86
CA LYS A 157 20.42 9.01 9.14
C LYS A 157 20.36 7.49 9.09
N THR A 158 21.26 6.83 9.79
CA THR A 158 21.26 5.36 9.92
C THR A 158 20.08 4.88 10.77
N VAL A 159 19.50 3.74 10.40
CA VAL A 159 18.40 3.08 11.11
C VAL A 159 18.77 1.63 11.41
N ASN A 160 18.62 1.23 12.67
CA ASN A 160 18.62 -0.18 13.04
C ASN A 160 17.19 -0.73 12.91
N ILE A 161 16.88 -1.36 11.78
CA ILE A 161 15.55 -1.92 11.50
C ILE A 161 15.13 -3.01 12.50
N LYS A 162 16.09 -3.68 13.15
CA LYS A 162 15.81 -4.71 14.17
C LYS A 162 15.44 -4.09 15.53
N LYS A 163 15.59 -2.77 15.68
CA LYS A 163 15.34 -2.03 16.92
C LYS A 163 14.81 -0.63 16.60
N ILE A 164 13.61 -0.56 16.00
CA ILE A 164 12.89 0.69 15.79
C ILE A 164 12.25 1.12 17.11
N ASN A 165 12.58 2.32 17.59
CA ASN A 165 11.93 2.90 18.76
C ASN A 165 10.62 3.60 18.38
N ILE A 166 9.78 3.90 19.38
CA ILE A 166 8.44 4.46 19.19
C ILE A 166 8.44 5.81 18.43
N LYS A 167 9.48 6.64 18.61
CA LYS A 167 9.61 7.94 17.92
C LYS A 167 9.85 7.74 16.43
N MET A 168 10.76 6.83 16.08
CA MET A 168 11.00 6.45 14.69
C MET A 168 9.77 5.75 14.08
N GLN A 169 9.16 4.84 14.83
CA GLN A 169 7.94 4.15 14.38
C GLN A 169 6.83 5.14 14.06
N ARG A 170 6.61 6.14 14.92
CA ARG A 170 5.66 7.24 14.65
C ARG A 170 6.03 8.02 13.40
N GLN A 171 7.30 8.35 13.22
CA GLN A 171 7.76 9.06 12.02
C GLN A 171 7.44 8.28 10.74
N LEU A 172 7.69 6.97 10.73
CA LEU A 172 7.39 6.09 9.59
C LEU A 172 5.88 5.90 9.39
N SER A 173 5.12 5.74 10.47
CA SER A 173 3.67 5.57 10.42
C SER A 173 2.99 6.84 9.90
N ASN A 174 3.42 8.02 10.34
CA ASN A 174 2.90 9.30 9.85
C ASN A 174 3.23 9.51 8.37
N TYR A 175 4.44 9.12 7.95
CA TYR A 175 4.84 9.17 6.55
C TYR A 175 3.92 8.30 5.67
N ALA A 176 3.71 7.04 6.04
CA ALA A 176 2.80 6.13 5.34
C ALA A 176 1.33 6.60 5.38
N ALA A 177 0.83 7.03 6.54
CA ALA A 177 -0.53 7.54 6.67
C ALA A 177 -0.76 8.75 5.76
N LYS A 178 0.20 9.67 5.68
CA LYS A 178 0.13 10.82 4.77
C LYS A 178 0.01 10.38 3.31
N LEU A 179 0.84 9.45 2.85
CA LEU A 179 0.79 8.95 1.48
C LEU A 179 -0.59 8.37 1.12
N VAL A 180 -1.12 7.53 2.02
CA VAL A 180 -2.43 6.89 1.83
C VAL A 180 -3.56 7.92 1.90
N ASN A 181 -3.60 8.79 2.91
CA ASN A 181 -4.65 9.79 3.05
C ASN A 181 -4.64 10.78 1.89
N ASP A 182 -3.47 11.29 1.47
CA ASP A 182 -3.36 12.17 0.29
C ASP A 182 -3.91 11.48 -0.96
N PHE A 183 -3.65 10.18 -1.12
CA PHE A 183 -4.20 9.39 -2.23
C PHE A 183 -5.71 9.20 -2.11
N ARG A 184 -6.24 8.88 -0.91
CA ARG A 184 -7.69 8.76 -0.66
C ARG A 184 -8.41 10.06 -1.05
N HIS A 185 -7.87 11.21 -0.64
CA HIS A 185 -8.43 12.53 -0.97
C HIS A 185 -8.36 12.82 -2.47
N LYS A 186 -7.23 12.56 -3.14
CA LYS A 186 -7.13 12.72 -4.60
C LYS A 186 -8.14 11.84 -5.34
N LEU A 187 -8.26 10.58 -4.93
CA LEU A 187 -9.15 9.59 -5.54
C LEU A 187 -10.63 9.97 -5.39
N SER A 188 -11.00 10.58 -4.27
CA SER A 188 -12.38 10.98 -3.97
C SER A 188 -12.71 12.43 -4.31
N ASN A 189 -11.79 13.15 -4.97
CA ASN A 189 -11.91 14.59 -5.18
C ASN A 189 -12.24 15.33 -3.86
N HIS A 190 -11.49 15.00 -2.81
CA HIS A 190 -11.59 15.52 -1.44
C HIS A 190 -12.91 15.21 -0.71
N HIS A 191 -13.74 14.29 -1.21
CA HIS A 191 -14.89 13.81 -0.46
C HIS A 191 -14.44 12.87 0.69
N PRO A 192 -14.87 13.10 1.94
CA PRO A 192 -14.54 12.25 3.09
C PRO A 192 -15.41 10.98 3.11
N TYR A 193 -15.08 10.00 2.27
CA TYR A 193 -15.85 8.73 2.19
C TYR A 193 -15.45 7.73 3.28
N THR A 194 -14.31 7.96 3.94
CA THR A 194 -13.81 7.18 5.08
C THR A 194 -12.95 8.10 5.95
N ASN A 195 -12.76 7.73 7.21
CA ASN A 195 -11.89 8.47 8.12
C ASN A 195 -10.42 8.37 7.68
N ASP A 196 -9.69 9.47 7.80
CA ASP A 196 -8.23 9.48 7.63
C ASP A 196 -7.55 8.54 8.62
N LEU A 197 -6.49 7.87 8.14
CA LEU A 197 -5.60 7.08 8.97
C LEU A 197 -4.90 7.99 9.99
N LYS A 198 -5.12 7.72 11.29
CA LYS A 198 -4.54 8.50 12.39
C LYS A 198 -3.55 7.68 13.19
N VAL A 199 -2.32 8.18 13.33
CA VAL A 199 -1.28 7.50 14.12
C VAL A 199 -1.43 7.85 15.60
N THR A 200 -1.83 6.88 16.41
CA THR A 200 -2.04 7.03 17.86
C THR A 200 -0.97 6.28 18.66
N ASN A 201 -0.83 6.59 19.96
CA ASN A 201 0.04 5.79 20.83
C ASN A 201 -0.43 4.33 20.90
N ARG A 202 -1.74 4.13 20.96
CA ARG A 202 -2.37 2.81 21.04
C ARG A 202 -2.05 1.96 19.80
N ALA A 203 -2.21 2.52 18.59
CA ALA A 203 -1.91 1.81 17.35
C ALA A 203 -0.42 1.49 17.18
N LEU A 204 0.48 2.39 17.61
CA LEU A 204 1.91 2.11 17.56
C LEU A 204 2.33 0.99 18.51
N LEU A 205 1.75 0.95 19.71
CA LEU A 205 1.96 -0.14 20.68
C LEU A 205 1.39 -1.47 20.15
N ALA A 206 0.20 -1.45 19.57
CA ALA A 206 -0.41 -2.62 18.94
C ALA A 206 0.47 -3.16 17.81
N SER A 207 0.88 -2.30 16.87
CA SER A 207 1.75 -2.69 15.74
C SER A 207 3.13 -3.16 16.21
N SER A 208 3.67 -2.57 17.27
CA SER A 208 4.88 -3.08 17.93
C SER A 208 4.70 -4.50 18.46
N ASP A 209 3.53 -4.82 19.02
CA ASP A 209 3.23 -6.16 19.51
C ASP A 209 2.96 -7.17 18.39
N VAL A 210 2.43 -6.73 17.24
CA VAL A 210 2.34 -7.54 16.00
C VAL A 210 3.74 -7.96 15.58
N ALA A 211 4.65 -7.00 15.35
CA ALA A 211 6.03 -7.30 14.96
C ALA A 211 6.73 -8.22 15.99
N LYS A 212 6.53 -8.02 17.29
CA LYS A 212 7.07 -8.93 18.33
C LYS A 212 6.51 -10.34 18.23
N GLY A 213 5.22 -10.49 17.91
CA GLY A 213 4.58 -11.78 17.71
C GLY A 213 5.16 -12.52 16.50
N TYR A 214 5.23 -11.86 15.34
CA TYR A 214 5.86 -12.41 14.14
C TYR A 214 7.32 -12.83 14.40
N ASN A 215 8.07 -12.03 15.16
CA ASN A 215 9.43 -12.35 15.58
C ASN A 215 9.49 -13.59 16.49
N LYS A 216 8.58 -13.70 17.46
CA LYS A 216 8.53 -14.82 18.40
C LYS A 216 8.23 -16.13 17.66
N ASP A 217 7.29 -16.08 16.73
CA ASP A 217 6.79 -17.26 16.02
C ASP A 217 7.65 -17.58 14.78
N HIS A 218 8.70 -16.79 14.54
CA HIS A 218 9.59 -16.84 13.37
C HIS A 218 8.75 -16.89 12.07
N TRP A 219 7.72 -16.06 12.01
CA TRP A 219 6.72 -16.06 10.96
C TRP A 219 7.20 -15.28 9.73
N ASN A 220 7.96 -15.94 8.86
CA ASN A 220 8.37 -15.35 7.59
C ASN A 220 7.27 -15.53 6.53
N PHE A 221 6.56 -14.45 6.21
CA PHE A 221 5.51 -14.37 5.19
C PHE A 221 5.97 -14.91 3.83
N ALA A 222 7.21 -14.65 3.40
CA ALA A 222 7.70 -15.15 2.11
C ALA A 222 7.80 -16.69 2.05
N THR A 223 7.87 -17.36 3.22
CA THR A 223 7.91 -18.82 3.31
C THR A 223 6.55 -19.43 3.66
N ARG A 224 5.75 -18.75 4.49
CA ARG A 224 4.43 -19.25 4.93
C ARG A 224 3.29 -18.89 3.97
N GLY A 225 3.43 -17.80 3.24
CA GLY A 225 2.47 -17.35 2.21
C GLY A 225 1.17 -16.75 2.77
N ASN A 226 1.11 -16.46 4.07
CA ASN A 226 -0.08 -15.93 4.75
C ASN A 226 0.30 -15.15 6.03
N HIS A 227 -0.69 -14.44 6.57
CA HIS A 227 -0.59 -13.67 7.81
C HIS A 227 -0.51 -14.57 9.06
N ASP A 228 0.15 -14.09 10.11
CA ASP A 228 0.07 -14.68 11.45
C ASP A 228 -1.23 -14.27 12.15
N VAL A 229 -2.33 -14.88 11.72
CA VAL A 229 -3.69 -14.56 12.21
C VAL A 229 -3.81 -14.75 13.73
N LYS A 230 -3.03 -15.67 14.32
CA LYS A 230 -3.03 -15.90 15.76
C LYS A 230 -2.44 -14.71 16.51
N VAL A 231 -1.31 -14.17 16.05
CA VAL A 231 -0.70 -12.95 16.61
C VAL A 231 -1.63 -11.76 16.42
N LEU A 232 -2.19 -11.59 15.23
CA LEU A 232 -3.08 -10.47 14.92
C LEU A 232 -4.30 -10.45 15.84
N ASN A 233 -5.03 -11.57 15.94
CA ASN A 233 -6.19 -11.69 16.82
C ASN A 233 -5.83 -11.42 18.28
N LYS A 234 -4.70 -11.94 18.76
CA LYS A 234 -4.26 -11.72 20.14
C LYS A 234 -3.99 -10.24 20.42
N VAL A 235 -3.29 -9.54 19.53
CA VAL A 235 -3.00 -8.11 19.67
C VAL A 235 -4.29 -7.31 19.59
N PHE A 236 -5.12 -7.58 18.58
CA PHE A 236 -6.41 -6.95 18.38
C PHE A 236 -7.30 -7.02 19.64
N THR A 237 -7.47 -8.21 20.22
CA THR A 237 -8.22 -8.39 21.46
C THR A 237 -7.57 -7.67 22.64
N LYS A 238 -6.24 -7.77 22.81
CA LYS A 238 -5.51 -7.10 23.89
C LYS A 238 -5.76 -5.58 23.89
N PHE A 239 -5.77 -4.98 22.70
CA PHE A 239 -5.95 -3.55 22.55
C PHE A 239 -7.41 -3.13 22.41
N LYS A 240 -8.40 -4.04 22.45
CA LYS A 240 -9.85 -3.76 22.40
C LYS A 240 -10.30 -2.98 21.16
N TYR A 241 -9.72 -3.31 20.01
CA TYR A 241 -10.23 -2.82 18.73
C TYR A 241 -11.49 -3.62 18.34
N ASN A 242 -12.35 -3.05 17.50
CA ASN A 242 -13.56 -3.63 16.94
C ASN A 242 -13.33 -4.24 15.54
N SER A 243 -12.39 -3.71 14.76
CA SER A 243 -11.92 -4.33 13.52
C SER A 243 -10.43 -4.06 13.26
N TYR A 244 -9.82 -4.87 12.40
CA TYR A 244 -8.44 -4.65 11.98
C TYR A 244 -8.20 -5.15 10.55
N GLY A 245 -7.19 -4.59 9.90
CA GLY A 245 -6.59 -5.10 8.67
C GLY A 245 -5.07 -5.00 8.74
N GLU A 246 -4.39 -5.95 8.13
CA GLU A 246 -2.93 -5.92 7.96
C GLU A 246 -2.61 -5.99 6.47
N ASN A 247 -1.81 -5.04 6.01
CA ASN A 247 -1.03 -5.22 4.79
C ASN A 247 0.40 -5.57 5.21
N ILE A 248 0.98 -6.61 4.62
CA ILE A 248 2.34 -7.08 4.96
C ILE A 248 3.15 -7.30 3.70
N VAL A 249 4.43 -6.95 3.75
CA VAL A 249 5.37 -7.24 2.66
C VAL A 249 6.74 -7.62 3.18
N ALA A 250 7.41 -8.53 2.48
CA ALA A 250 8.83 -8.74 2.67
C ALA A 250 9.59 -7.54 2.07
N SER A 251 10.37 -6.83 2.87
CA SER A 251 11.15 -5.70 2.38
C SER A 251 12.61 -6.07 2.12
N LEU A 252 13.26 -5.30 1.23
CA LEU A 252 14.69 -5.41 0.93
C LEU A 252 15.60 -4.77 1.97
N LEU A 253 15.06 -4.38 3.13
CA LEU A 253 15.85 -3.76 4.19
C LEU A 253 16.81 -4.75 4.88
N ALA A 254 16.70 -6.05 4.61
CA ALA A 254 17.66 -7.04 5.09
C ALA A 254 19.06 -6.80 4.48
N ASN A 255 20.10 -6.82 5.32
CA ASN A 255 21.51 -6.52 4.99
C ASN A 255 22.05 -7.22 3.72
N SER A 256 21.45 -8.32 3.26
CA SER A 256 21.84 -8.99 2.01
C SER A 256 21.58 -8.16 0.75
N TYR A 257 20.69 -7.17 0.80
CA TYR A 257 20.31 -6.35 -0.36
C TYR A 257 20.90 -4.94 -0.34
N ILE A 258 21.37 -4.47 0.82
CA ILE A 258 21.91 -3.12 1.00
C ILE A 258 23.41 -3.21 1.24
N SER A 259 24.20 -2.55 0.39
CA SER A 259 25.63 -2.37 0.61
C SER A 259 25.87 -1.33 1.72
N GLY A 260 25.99 -1.78 2.96
CA GLY A 260 26.32 -0.93 4.11
C GLY A 260 25.16 -0.76 5.10
N SER A 261 25.18 0.36 5.84
CA SER A 261 24.15 0.64 6.85
C SER A 261 22.84 1.08 6.20
N VAL A 262 21.72 0.53 6.68
CA VAL A 262 20.38 0.95 6.28
C VAL A 262 20.13 2.39 6.73
N THR A 263 19.70 3.25 5.82
CA THR A 263 19.37 4.65 6.10
C THR A 263 17.87 4.85 6.24
N LEU A 264 17.44 5.97 6.83
CA LEU A 264 16.01 6.32 6.92
C LEU A 264 15.40 6.53 5.53
N ALA A 265 16.18 7.03 4.56
CA ALA A 265 15.73 7.12 3.17
C ALA A 265 15.42 5.73 2.59
N ASN A 266 16.25 4.72 2.87
CA ASN A 266 15.99 3.34 2.43
C ASN A 266 14.69 2.78 3.03
N VAL A 267 14.45 3.03 4.32
CA VAL A 267 13.22 2.58 4.99
C VAL A 267 11.99 3.26 4.38
N LYS A 268 12.06 4.57 4.15
CA LYS A 268 10.96 5.32 3.51
C LYS A 268 10.72 4.90 2.06
N GLU A 269 11.77 4.67 1.27
CA GLU A 269 11.65 4.13 -0.09
C GLU A 269 10.94 2.78 -0.09
N SER A 270 11.30 1.89 0.85
CA SER A 270 10.67 0.58 0.97
C SER A 270 9.19 0.70 1.34
N ILE A 271 8.83 1.62 2.23
CA ILE A 271 7.43 1.93 2.57
C ILE A 271 6.69 2.51 1.35
N TYR A 272 7.29 3.48 0.66
CA TYR A 272 6.71 4.11 -0.53
C TYR A 272 6.42 3.07 -1.62
N GLY A 273 7.44 2.30 -2.00
CA GLY A 273 7.33 1.25 -3.02
C GLY A 273 6.35 0.16 -2.62
N ALA A 274 6.31 -0.24 -1.35
CA ALA A 274 5.34 -1.21 -0.86
C ALA A 274 3.89 -0.72 -0.98
N ILE A 275 3.62 0.52 -0.57
CA ILE A 275 2.29 1.13 -0.71
C ILE A 275 1.94 1.23 -2.21
N CYS A 276 2.87 1.65 -3.06
CA CYS A 276 2.65 1.71 -4.51
C CYS A 276 2.31 0.33 -5.09
N ALA A 277 3.05 -0.72 -4.74
CA ALA A 277 2.78 -2.07 -5.22
C ALA A 277 1.42 -2.59 -4.73
N MET A 278 1.11 -2.41 -3.45
CA MET A 278 -0.16 -2.82 -2.86
C MET A 278 -1.36 -2.02 -3.37
N MET A 279 -1.16 -0.78 -3.78
CA MET A 279 -2.21 0.07 -4.35
C MET A 279 -2.40 -0.21 -5.85
N PHE A 280 -1.31 -0.40 -6.60
CA PHE A 280 -1.34 -0.36 -8.07
C PHE A 280 -0.99 -1.67 -8.76
N ASP A 281 -0.41 -2.66 -8.10
CA ASP A 281 0.04 -3.94 -8.68
C ASP A 281 -0.29 -5.12 -7.75
N ASP A 282 -1.55 -5.18 -7.28
CA ASP A 282 -1.99 -6.11 -6.23
C ASP A 282 -2.95 -7.21 -6.74
N ALA A 283 -2.91 -7.51 -8.04
CA ALA A 283 -3.77 -8.51 -8.64
C ALA A 283 -3.60 -9.91 -8.00
N ASP A 284 -2.38 -10.27 -7.62
CA ASP A 284 -2.06 -11.57 -7.00
C ASP A 284 -2.70 -11.73 -5.60
N SER A 285 -3.10 -10.63 -4.95
CA SER A 285 -3.83 -10.61 -3.67
C SER A 285 -5.31 -10.26 -3.86
N ASN A 286 -5.81 -10.31 -5.10
CA ASN A 286 -7.16 -9.88 -5.46
C ASN A 286 -7.48 -8.43 -5.02
N TRP A 287 -6.48 -7.54 -5.02
CA TRP A 287 -6.61 -6.15 -4.59
C TRP A 287 -6.97 -5.94 -3.11
N GLY A 288 -6.85 -6.98 -2.28
CA GLY A 288 -7.17 -6.89 -0.86
C GLY A 288 -6.30 -5.90 -0.08
N HIS A 289 -5.05 -5.68 -0.50
CA HIS A 289 -4.22 -4.65 0.14
C HIS A 289 -4.68 -3.24 -0.24
N ALA A 290 -5.08 -3.04 -1.49
CA ALA A 290 -5.66 -1.78 -1.96
C ALA A 290 -6.97 -1.49 -1.22
N ASP A 291 -7.86 -2.47 -1.06
CA ASP A 291 -9.10 -2.33 -0.28
C ASP A 291 -8.81 -1.84 1.14
N ASN A 292 -7.86 -2.48 1.83
CA ASN A 292 -7.43 -2.07 3.17
C ASN A 292 -6.96 -0.62 3.19
N PHE A 293 -6.03 -0.23 2.31
CA PHE A 293 -5.55 1.14 2.26
C PHE A 293 -6.62 2.14 1.83
N LEU A 294 -7.61 1.74 1.04
CA LEU A 294 -8.75 2.59 0.67
C LEU A 294 -9.85 2.57 1.73
N GLY A 295 -9.72 1.78 2.79
CA GLY A 295 -10.73 1.72 3.85
C GLY A 295 -12.03 1.03 3.41
N ILE A 296 -11.97 0.23 2.33
CA ILE A 296 -13.09 -0.58 1.85
C ILE A 296 -13.27 -1.76 2.80
N GLY A 297 -14.52 -2.02 3.22
CA GLY A 297 -14.84 -3.06 4.19
C GLY A 297 -14.72 -2.64 5.66
N PHE A 298 -14.21 -1.44 5.93
CA PHE A 298 -14.22 -0.83 7.25
C PHE A 298 -15.49 0.02 7.46
N ASP A 299 -15.86 0.26 8.72
CA ASP A 299 -16.91 1.22 9.05
C ASP A 299 -16.40 2.63 8.72
N ASN A 300 -17.05 3.30 7.77
CA ASN A 300 -16.62 4.61 7.30
C ASN A 300 -16.79 5.73 8.34
N SER A 301 -17.67 5.54 9.32
CA SER A 301 -17.93 6.48 10.41
C SER A 301 -16.94 6.32 11.56
N ALA A 302 -16.37 5.11 11.72
CA ALA A 302 -15.44 4.81 12.78
C ALA A 302 -14.03 5.37 12.51
N LYS A 303 -13.39 5.84 13.58
CA LYS A 303 -11.99 6.29 13.54
C LYS A 303 -11.08 5.15 13.06
N GLN A 304 -10.22 5.44 12.10
CA GLN A 304 -9.17 4.52 11.67
C GLN A 304 -7.83 4.90 12.33
N GLU A 305 -7.34 4.04 13.22
CA GLU A 305 -6.00 4.17 13.76
C GLU A 305 -4.98 3.40 12.93
N PHE A 306 -3.77 3.92 12.81
CA PHE A 306 -2.77 3.36 11.91
C PHE A 306 -1.40 3.24 12.55
N GLY A 307 -0.74 2.13 12.27
CA GLY A 307 0.66 1.91 12.62
C GLY A 307 1.42 1.27 11.47
N VAL A 308 2.71 1.53 11.46
CA VAL A 308 3.69 0.79 10.66
C VAL A 308 4.66 0.15 11.63
N SER A 309 4.95 -1.13 11.44
CA SER A 309 5.97 -1.85 12.18
C SER A 309 6.91 -2.60 11.24
N ILE A 310 8.15 -2.84 11.70
CA ILE A 310 9.13 -3.64 10.95
C ILE A 310 9.65 -4.71 11.90
N ASP A 311 9.53 -5.97 11.50
CA ASP A 311 10.03 -7.09 12.31
C ASP A 311 11.53 -7.38 12.06
N LYS A 312 12.11 -8.32 12.80
CA LYS A 312 13.54 -8.67 12.70
C LYS A 312 13.89 -9.39 11.39
N MET A 313 12.89 -9.92 10.69
CA MET A 313 13.05 -10.51 9.35
C MET A 313 13.02 -9.43 8.25
N GLY A 314 12.75 -8.17 8.62
CA GLY A 314 12.67 -7.05 7.69
C GLY A 314 11.32 -6.97 6.98
N GLN A 315 10.28 -7.61 7.49
CA GLN A 315 8.93 -7.49 6.94
C GLN A 315 8.32 -6.18 7.43
N ILE A 316 7.67 -5.45 6.52
CA ILE A 316 6.96 -4.22 6.85
C ILE A 316 5.48 -4.57 7.00
N HIS A 317 4.92 -4.19 8.13
CA HIS A 317 3.51 -4.34 8.45
C HIS A 317 2.88 -2.96 8.44
N PHE A 318 1.69 -2.88 7.84
CA PHE A 318 0.83 -1.70 7.86
C PHE A 318 -0.49 -2.12 8.48
N GLU A 319 -0.68 -1.73 9.73
CA GLU A 319 -1.83 -2.15 10.51
C GLU A 319 -2.84 -1.02 10.62
N ILE A 320 -4.07 -1.32 10.20
CA ILE A 320 -5.23 -0.43 10.28
C ILE A 320 -6.16 -1.01 11.35
N TYR A 321 -6.58 -0.18 12.29
CA TYR A 321 -7.43 -0.58 13.42
C TYR A 321 -8.65 0.34 13.51
N GLN A 322 -9.79 -0.21 13.93
CA GLN A 322 -10.97 0.54 14.40
C GLN A 322 -11.37 0.02 15.76
#